data_AF-A0A7S1JQ32-F1
#
_entry.id   AF-A0A7S1JQ32-F1
#
_cell.length_a   1.000
_cell.length_b   1.000
_cell.length_c   1.000
_cell.angle_alpha   90.00
_cell.angle_beta   90.00
_cell.angle_gamma   90.00
#
_symmetry.space_group_name_H-M   'P 1'
#
loop_
_entity.id
_entity.type
_entity.pdbx_description
1 polymer ?
#
loop_
_entity_poly.entity_id
_entity_poly.type
_entity_poly.pdbx_seq_one_letter_code
_entity_poly.pdbx_strand_id
1 'polypeptide(L)'
;MPVLAKIEIGGSWELVETSEGVPEADAVRVLEAVGADRHLDLFRVDDSCFVTGVGEGGVTWGERTDELPSMEKLELSVEVPEHLADSDAAGEFGITCVRSLLKIRGLKELALEPRPWSAFARLVQERRHGDSIEGVPGRFVIGWRRGGSLVLKPQHEDT
;
A
#
# COMPACT_ATOMS: atom_id res chain seq x y z
N MET A 1 2.17 22.06 1.61
CA MET A 1 2.37 21.40 2.91
C MET A 1 2.10 19.91 2.71
N PRO A 2 2.94 18.99 3.21
CA PRO A 2 2.70 17.56 3.04
C PRO A 2 1.43 17.14 3.78
N VAL A 3 0.63 16.31 3.12
CA VAL A 3 -0.61 15.76 3.66
C VAL A 3 -0.32 14.33 4.10
N LEU A 4 -0.52 14.03 5.39
CA LEU A 4 -0.34 12.74 6.05
C LEU A 4 -1.21 11.67 5.41
N ALA A 5 -2.49 11.97 5.24
CA ALA A 5 -3.44 11.10 4.57
C ALA A 5 -4.61 11.92 4.02
N LYS A 6 -5.10 11.50 2.85
CA LYS A 6 -6.40 11.89 2.31
C LYS A 6 -7.33 10.71 2.55
N ILE A 7 -8.34 10.95 3.38
CA ILE A 7 -9.35 9.96 3.73
C ILE A 7 -10.66 10.42 3.09
N GLU A 8 -11.26 9.55 2.29
CA GLU A 8 -12.59 9.76 1.73
C GLU A 8 -13.61 8.90 2.47
N ILE A 9 -14.56 9.55 3.14
CA ILE A 9 -15.69 8.90 3.83
C ILE A 9 -16.98 9.46 3.23
N GLY A 10 -17.68 8.67 2.40
CA GLY A 10 -18.96 9.07 1.84
C GLY A 10 -18.88 10.34 0.99
N GLY A 11 -17.74 10.54 0.30
CA GLY A 11 -17.49 11.68 -0.58
C GLY A 11 -16.98 12.97 0.10
N SER A 12 -16.69 12.94 1.41
CA SER A 12 -16.04 14.05 2.12
C SER A 12 -14.56 13.75 2.36
N TRP A 13 -13.71 14.77 2.21
CA TRP A 13 -12.26 14.67 2.39
C TRP A 13 -11.84 15.22 3.75
N GLU A 14 -11.09 14.41 4.51
CA GLU A 14 -10.33 14.88 5.67
C GLU A 14 -8.84 14.91 5.32
N LEU A 15 -8.19 16.03 5.65
CA LEU A 15 -6.75 16.23 5.50
C LEU A 15 -6.11 16.18 6.87
N VAL A 16 -5.05 15.38 7.00
CA VAL A 16 -4.15 15.44 8.14
C VAL A 16 -2.81 15.98 7.64
N GLU A 17 -2.18 16.94 8.32
CA GLU A 17 -0.98 17.65 7.83
C GLU A 17 0.28 17.26 8.63
N THR A 18 1.42 17.00 7.94
CA THR A 18 2.75 16.82 8.58
C THR A 18 3.89 17.38 7.73
N SER A 19 5.08 17.52 8.31
CA SER A 19 6.33 17.84 7.60
C SER A 19 7.20 16.59 7.44
N GLU A 20 7.71 16.35 6.22
CA GLU A 20 8.65 15.29 5.81
C GLU A 20 8.29 13.85 6.20
N GLY A 21 7.77 13.08 5.24
CA GLY A 21 7.40 11.68 5.45
C GLY A 21 6.22 11.49 6.42
N VAL A 22 5.67 10.28 6.47
CA VAL A 22 4.68 9.87 7.47
C VAL A 22 5.22 8.64 8.19
N PRO A 23 5.58 8.72 9.48
CA PRO A 23 5.94 7.51 10.22
C PRO A 23 4.82 6.47 10.12
N GLU A 24 5.18 5.22 9.84
CA GLU A 24 4.24 4.12 9.70
C GLU A 24 3.27 4.01 10.88
N ALA A 25 3.78 4.14 12.10
CA ALA A 25 2.99 4.12 13.31
C ALA A 25 1.92 5.24 13.35
N ASP A 26 2.21 6.41 12.79
CA ASP A 26 1.25 7.53 12.78
C ASP A 26 0.17 7.32 11.72
N ALA A 27 0.51 6.78 10.54
CA ALA A 27 -0.49 6.39 9.54
C ALA A 27 -1.45 5.33 10.11
N VAL A 28 -0.93 4.34 10.84
CA VAL A 28 -1.76 3.31 11.45
C VAL A 28 -2.64 3.87 12.57
N ARG A 29 -2.12 4.75 13.43
CA ARG A 29 -2.91 5.43 14.47
C ARG A 29 -4.10 6.18 13.90
N VAL A 30 -3.95 6.81 12.74
CA VAL A 30 -5.07 7.47 12.06
C VAL A 30 -6.13 6.47 11.64
N LEU A 31 -5.73 5.34 11.03
CA LEU A 31 -6.67 4.28 10.66
C LEU A 31 -7.36 3.67 11.88
N GLU A 32 -6.63 3.43 12.98
CA GLU A 32 -7.20 2.97 14.24
C GLU A 32 -8.23 3.96 14.81
N ALA A 33 -7.95 5.27 14.73
CA ALA A 33 -8.85 6.31 15.21
C ALA A 33 -10.15 6.40 14.39
N VAL A 34 -10.10 6.07 13.09
CA VAL A 34 -11.31 5.92 12.26
C VAL A 34 -12.16 4.75 12.78
N GLY A 35 -11.52 3.63 13.14
CA GLY A 35 -12.13 2.48 13.79
C GLY A 35 -12.57 1.36 12.84
N ALA A 36 -12.48 0.12 13.32
CA ALA A 36 -12.67 -1.11 12.54
C ALA A 36 -14.07 -1.27 11.90
N ASP A 37 -15.10 -0.69 12.52
CA ASP A 37 -16.50 -0.73 12.06
C ASP A 37 -16.80 0.28 10.95
N ARG A 38 -15.82 1.09 10.54
CA ARG A 38 -15.97 2.08 9.48
C ARG A 38 -15.53 1.54 8.12
N HIS A 39 -15.92 2.29 7.11
CA HIS A 39 -15.60 2.06 5.72
C HIS A 39 -15.00 3.32 5.10
N LEU A 40 -13.91 3.14 4.36
CA LEU A 40 -13.24 4.19 3.60
C LEU A 40 -13.35 3.88 2.11
N ASP A 41 -13.76 4.89 1.33
CA ASP A 41 -13.75 4.80 -0.13
C ASP A 41 -12.29 4.81 -0.64
N LEU A 42 -11.44 5.61 0.00
CA LEU A 42 -10.01 5.72 -0.30
C LEU A 42 -9.22 6.08 0.96
N PHE A 43 -8.10 5.39 1.15
CA PHE A 43 -6.99 5.89 1.96
C PHE A 43 -5.77 6.12 1.06
N ARG A 44 -5.20 7.33 1.13
CA ARG A 44 -4.02 7.70 0.34
C ARG A 44 -3.04 8.55 1.14
N VAL A 45 -1.75 8.24 1.04
CA VAL A 45 -0.67 9.18 1.38
C VAL A 45 -0.32 10.00 0.12
N ASP A 46 -0.22 11.34 0.23
CA ASP A 46 0.00 12.21 -0.93
C ASP A 46 1.30 11.88 -1.68
N ASP A 47 1.37 12.08 -3.00
CA ASP A 47 2.50 11.62 -3.84
C ASP A 47 3.82 12.34 -3.50
N SER A 48 3.71 13.51 -2.87
CA SER A 48 4.84 14.29 -2.34
C SER A 48 5.35 13.77 -0.99
N CYS A 49 4.66 12.77 -0.42
CA CYS A 49 4.96 12.16 0.87
C CYS A 49 5.05 10.63 0.74
N PHE A 50 5.62 9.97 1.73
CA PHE A 50 5.72 8.51 1.77
C PHE A 50 5.77 8.04 3.21
N VAL A 51 5.33 6.80 3.43
CA VAL A 51 5.39 6.14 4.72
C VAL A 51 6.84 5.82 5.06
N THR A 52 7.34 6.29 6.19
CA THR A 52 8.72 6.12 6.67
C THR A 52 8.78 5.28 7.93
N GLY A 53 9.99 4.90 8.34
CA GLY A 53 10.19 4.12 9.58
C GLY A 53 9.67 2.68 9.49
N VAL A 54 9.48 2.16 8.28
CA VAL A 54 9.07 0.77 8.04
C VAL A 54 10.29 -0.14 8.23
N GLY A 55 10.11 -1.23 8.98
CA GLY A 55 11.15 -2.25 9.15
C GLY A 55 11.32 -3.15 7.92
N GLU A 56 12.33 -4.02 7.92
CA GLU A 56 12.59 -4.97 6.82
C GLU A 56 11.41 -5.90 6.50
N GLY A 57 10.54 -6.14 7.48
CA GLY A 57 9.30 -6.91 7.32
C GLY A 57 8.21 -6.21 6.50
N GLY A 58 8.46 -4.99 6.01
CA GLY A 58 7.48 -4.21 5.25
C GLY A 58 6.35 -3.67 6.10
N VAL A 59 5.35 -3.11 5.41
CA VAL A 59 4.11 -2.60 5.99
C VAL A 59 3.22 -3.79 6.35
N THR A 60 2.85 -3.93 7.63
CA THR A 60 2.14 -5.11 8.16
C THR A 60 0.67 -4.82 8.51
N TRP A 61 0.07 -3.78 7.93
CA TRP A 61 -1.27 -3.32 8.29
C TRP A 61 -2.36 -4.39 8.07
N GLY A 62 -2.19 -5.24 7.07
CA GLY A 62 -3.14 -6.31 6.83
C GLY A 62 -3.20 -7.37 7.91
N GLU A 63 -2.13 -7.52 8.71
CA GLU A 63 -2.15 -8.42 9.88
C GLU A 63 -3.01 -7.87 11.00
N ARG A 64 -3.27 -6.56 10.97
CA ARG A 64 -4.11 -5.83 11.91
C ARG A 64 -5.48 -5.52 11.31
N THR A 65 -5.90 -6.20 10.24
CA THR A 65 -7.10 -5.80 9.50
C THR A 65 -8.33 -5.69 10.41
N ASP A 66 -8.46 -6.51 11.45
CA ASP A 66 -9.56 -6.50 12.43
C ASP A 66 -9.61 -5.26 13.33
N GLU A 67 -8.51 -4.49 13.36
CA GLU A 67 -8.39 -3.24 14.11
C GLU A 67 -8.54 -2.00 13.20
N LEU A 68 -8.46 -2.20 11.89
CA LEU A 68 -8.50 -1.13 10.88
C LEU A 68 -9.86 -1.08 10.17
N PRO A 69 -10.29 0.09 9.65
CA PRO A 69 -11.48 0.19 8.83
C PRO A 69 -11.33 -0.66 7.57
N SER A 70 -12.48 -1.07 7.01
CA SER A 70 -12.50 -1.59 5.64
C SER A 70 -12.20 -0.47 4.64
N MET A 71 -11.59 -0.81 3.50
CA MET A 71 -11.19 0.19 2.50
C MET A 71 -11.46 -0.34 1.09
N GLU A 72 -12.10 0.44 0.22
CA GLU A 72 -12.21 0.04 -1.19
C GLU A 72 -10.89 0.23 -1.94
N LYS A 73 -10.16 1.31 -1.66
CA LYS A 73 -8.91 1.66 -2.33
C LYS A 73 -7.84 2.06 -1.33
N LEU A 74 -6.63 1.58 -1.58
CA LEU A 74 -5.44 1.95 -0.82
C LEU A 74 -4.31 2.38 -1.75
N GLU A 75 -3.79 3.59 -1.53
CA GLU A 75 -2.69 4.15 -2.31
C GLU A 75 -1.55 4.58 -1.38
N LEU A 76 -0.42 3.88 -1.46
CA LEU A 76 0.72 4.11 -0.57
C LEU A 76 2.03 4.23 -1.33
N SER A 77 2.79 5.28 -1.01
CA SER A 77 4.23 5.31 -1.24
C SER A 77 4.94 4.95 0.06
N VAL A 78 5.95 4.10 0.01
CA VAL A 78 6.64 3.57 1.21
C VAL A 78 8.15 3.69 1.02
N GLU A 79 8.85 4.22 2.01
CA GLU A 79 10.32 4.24 2.05
C GLU A 79 10.87 2.82 2.22
N VAL A 80 11.72 2.40 1.28
CA VAL A 80 12.50 1.17 1.42
C VAL A 80 13.64 1.46 2.40
N PRO A 81 13.87 0.59 3.41
CA PRO A 81 15.03 0.71 4.29
C PRO A 81 16.33 0.86 3.50
N GLU A 82 17.15 1.86 3.84
CA GLU A 82 18.33 2.26 3.06
C GLU A 82 19.29 1.09 2.78
N HIS A 83 19.49 0.21 3.76
CA HIS A 83 20.39 -0.94 3.63
C HIS A 83 19.87 -2.03 2.68
N LEU A 84 18.58 -2.01 2.32
CA LEU A 84 17.98 -2.90 1.32
C LEU A 84 17.98 -2.29 -0.07
N ALA A 85 18.14 -0.97 -0.19
CA ALA A 85 18.01 -0.25 -1.44
C ALA A 85 18.91 -0.85 -2.54
N ASP A 86 18.42 -0.82 -3.78
CA ASP A 86 19.10 -1.31 -4.98
C ASP A 86 19.46 -2.82 -4.99
N SER A 87 18.94 -3.61 -4.05
CA SER A 87 19.12 -5.06 -4.00
C SER A 87 17.85 -5.84 -4.33
N ASP A 88 17.97 -7.16 -4.55
CA ASP A 88 16.80 -8.06 -4.64
C ASP A 88 15.92 -7.97 -3.39
N ALA A 89 16.51 -7.68 -2.23
CA ALA A 89 15.78 -7.55 -0.97
C ALA A 89 14.84 -6.33 -0.95
N ALA A 90 15.14 -5.25 -1.68
CA ALA A 90 14.19 -4.16 -1.88
C ALA A 90 12.95 -4.60 -2.68
N GLY A 91 13.14 -5.52 -3.64
CA GLY A 91 12.02 -6.11 -4.36
C GLY A 91 11.15 -6.99 -3.45
N GLU A 92 11.78 -7.84 -2.64
CA GLU A 92 11.08 -8.70 -1.67
C GLU A 92 10.35 -7.91 -0.58
N PHE A 93 10.94 -6.80 -0.14
CA PHE A 93 10.29 -5.84 0.74
C PHE A 93 8.96 -5.36 0.14
N GLY A 94 8.97 -4.92 -1.13
CA GLY A 94 7.77 -4.48 -1.83
C GLY A 94 6.72 -5.61 -1.96
N ILE A 95 7.14 -6.83 -2.28
CA ILE A 95 6.24 -8.00 -2.32
C ILE A 95 5.63 -8.27 -0.95
N THR A 96 6.41 -8.16 0.13
CA THR A 96 5.93 -8.35 1.50
C THR A 96 4.88 -7.31 1.88
N CYS A 97 5.10 -6.03 1.55
CA CYS A 97 4.10 -4.97 1.69
C CYS A 97 2.81 -5.32 0.93
N VAL A 98 2.89 -5.71 -0.34
CA VAL A 98 1.71 -6.11 -1.13
C VAL A 98 0.93 -7.24 -0.44
N ARG A 99 1.63 -8.30 -0.02
CA ARG A 99 1.01 -9.47 0.61
C ARG A 99 0.26 -9.12 1.88
N SER A 100 0.81 -8.24 2.71
CA SER A 100 0.12 -7.81 3.91
C SER A 100 -1.07 -6.92 3.53
N LEU A 101 -0.85 -5.85 2.77
CA LEU A 101 -1.89 -4.87 2.43
C LEU A 101 -3.12 -5.47 1.74
N LEU A 102 -2.94 -6.51 0.92
CA LEU A 102 -4.06 -7.23 0.29
C LEU A 102 -5.00 -7.94 1.27
N LYS A 103 -4.63 -8.10 2.54
CA LYS A 103 -5.48 -8.67 3.59
C LYS A 103 -6.49 -7.66 4.15
N ILE A 104 -6.35 -6.37 3.84
CA ILE A 104 -7.28 -5.34 4.29
C ILE A 104 -8.68 -5.64 3.74
N ARG A 105 -9.68 -5.64 4.63
CA ARG A 105 -11.08 -5.93 4.26
C ARG A 105 -11.61 -4.95 3.22
N GLY A 106 -12.32 -5.48 2.22
CA GLY A 106 -13.06 -4.69 1.23
C GLY A 106 -12.24 -4.16 0.06
N LEU A 107 -10.95 -4.47 -0.02
CA LEU A 107 -10.03 -3.89 -0.99
C LEU A 107 -10.38 -4.31 -2.43
N LYS A 108 -10.71 -3.32 -3.26
CA LYS A 108 -10.95 -3.44 -4.70
C LYS A 108 -9.76 -2.96 -5.54
N GLU A 109 -8.91 -2.11 -4.97
CA GLU A 109 -7.69 -1.63 -5.63
C GLU A 109 -6.59 -1.33 -4.62
N LEU A 110 -5.42 -1.92 -4.86
CA LEU A 110 -4.16 -1.56 -4.18
C LEU A 110 -3.25 -0.84 -5.19
N ALA A 111 -2.76 0.35 -4.84
CA ALA A 111 -1.64 0.99 -5.50
C ALA A 111 -0.47 1.13 -4.52
N LEU A 112 0.67 0.51 -4.82
CA LEU A 112 1.86 0.54 -3.97
C LEU A 112 3.10 1.02 -4.73
N GLU A 113 3.83 1.95 -4.13
CA GLU A 113 5.12 2.44 -4.62
C GLU A 113 6.18 2.40 -3.51
N PRO A 114 6.98 1.32 -3.41
CA PRO A 114 8.20 1.35 -2.61
C PRO A 114 9.20 2.33 -3.22
N ARG A 115 9.90 3.14 -2.44
CA ARG A 115 10.92 4.10 -2.91
C ARG A 115 12.31 3.75 -2.37
N PRO A 116 13.32 3.53 -3.22
CA PRO A 116 13.25 3.51 -4.70
C PRO A 116 12.46 2.32 -5.26
N TRP A 117 11.75 2.52 -6.38
CA TRP A 117 10.79 1.54 -6.93
C TRP A 117 11.39 0.58 -7.96
N SER A 118 12.58 0.86 -8.49
CA SER A 118 13.18 0.15 -9.61
C SER A 118 13.40 -1.35 -9.35
N ALA A 119 13.96 -1.70 -8.20
CA ALA A 119 14.19 -3.08 -7.79
C ALA A 119 12.86 -3.86 -7.65
N PHE A 120 11.85 -3.22 -7.06
CA PHE A 120 10.51 -3.79 -6.94
C PHE A 120 9.85 -4.01 -8.30
N ALA A 121 9.88 -3.02 -9.20
CA ALA A 121 9.30 -3.19 -10.53
C ALA A 121 9.98 -4.27 -11.36
N ARG A 122 11.30 -4.37 -11.29
CA ARG A 122 12.04 -5.46 -11.94
C ARG A 122 11.57 -6.81 -11.40
N LEU A 123 11.51 -6.98 -10.07
CA LEU A 123 11.11 -8.26 -9.47
C LEU A 123 9.67 -8.64 -9.82
N VAL A 124 8.74 -7.68 -9.78
CA VAL A 124 7.34 -7.91 -10.19
C VAL A 124 7.28 -8.35 -11.66
N GLN A 125 8.08 -7.75 -12.54
CA GLN A 125 8.12 -8.15 -13.95
C GLN A 125 8.66 -9.56 -14.14
N GLU A 126 9.72 -9.94 -13.43
CA GLU A 126 10.33 -11.27 -13.48
C GLU A 126 9.37 -12.36 -12.96
N ARG A 127 8.59 -12.04 -11.92
CA ARG A 127 7.67 -12.96 -11.24
C ARG A 127 6.24 -12.95 -11.76
N ARG A 128 5.93 -12.11 -12.75
CA ARG A 128 4.57 -12.00 -13.28
C ARG A 128 4.26 -13.16 -14.22
N HIS A 129 3.15 -13.84 -13.93
CA HIS A 129 2.60 -14.91 -14.75
C HIS A 129 1.13 -14.60 -15.10
N GLY A 130 0.95 -13.88 -16.21
CA GLY A 130 -0.38 -13.44 -16.65
C GLY A 130 -1.02 -12.46 -15.66
N ASP A 131 -1.99 -12.97 -14.91
CA ASP A 131 -2.78 -12.29 -13.87
C ASP A 131 -2.30 -12.57 -12.43
N SER A 132 -1.18 -13.27 -12.27
CA SER A 132 -0.58 -13.57 -10.96
C SER A 132 0.86 -13.07 -10.85
N ILE A 133 1.36 -12.94 -9.63
CA ILE A 133 2.75 -12.60 -9.32
C ILE A 133 3.24 -13.63 -8.31
N GLU A 134 4.36 -14.30 -8.58
CA GLU A 134 4.95 -15.24 -7.64
C GLU A 134 5.18 -14.58 -6.26
N GLY A 135 4.75 -15.25 -5.19
CA GLY A 135 4.80 -14.74 -3.82
C GLY A 135 3.59 -13.90 -3.41
N VAL A 136 2.74 -13.45 -4.33
CA VAL A 136 1.51 -12.71 -4.03
C VAL A 136 0.28 -13.61 -4.23
N PRO A 137 -0.52 -13.90 -3.18
CA PRO A 137 -1.68 -14.76 -3.30
C PRO A 137 -2.81 -14.05 -4.06
N GLY A 138 -3.46 -14.77 -5.00
CA GLY A 138 -4.63 -14.29 -5.74
C GLY A 138 -4.37 -14.06 -7.23
N ARG A 139 -5.41 -13.59 -7.93
CA ARG A 139 -5.37 -13.19 -9.34
C ARG A 139 -5.84 -11.75 -9.48
N PHE A 140 -5.20 -11.01 -10.36
CA PHE A 140 -5.32 -9.56 -10.44
C PHE A 140 -5.34 -9.07 -11.88
N VAL A 141 -6.07 -7.98 -12.09
CA VAL A 141 -5.73 -7.06 -13.18
C VAL A 141 -4.52 -6.26 -12.70
N ILE A 142 -3.35 -6.59 -13.26
CA ILE A 142 -2.04 -6.00 -12.89
C ILE A 142 -1.71 -4.84 -13.83
N GLY A 143 -1.49 -3.66 -13.27
CA GLY A 143 -1.11 -2.45 -14.00
C GLY A 143 -0.04 -1.63 -13.28
N TRP A 144 0.37 -0.54 -13.90
CA TRP A 144 1.31 0.43 -13.33
C TRP A 144 0.79 1.85 -13.54
N ARG A 145 0.93 2.72 -12.53
CA ARG A 145 0.64 4.16 -12.63
C ARG A 145 1.88 4.94 -13.04
N ARG A 146 1.67 6.16 -13.56
CA ARG A 146 2.78 7.12 -13.74
C ARG A 146 3.41 7.38 -12.38
N GLY A 147 4.73 7.20 -12.27
CA GLY A 147 5.46 7.32 -11.00
C GLY A 147 6.07 6.00 -10.50
N GLY A 148 5.64 4.86 -11.04
CA GLY A 148 6.21 3.55 -10.69
C GLY A 148 5.39 2.76 -9.68
N SER A 149 4.17 3.20 -9.35
CA SER A 149 3.28 2.47 -8.44
C SER A 149 2.65 1.25 -9.14
N LEU A 150 2.80 0.06 -8.53
CA LEU A 150 2.11 -1.16 -8.94
C LEU A 150 0.64 -1.04 -8.58
N VAL A 151 -0.25 -1.34 -9.51
CA VAL A 151 -1.70 -1.40 -9.28
C VAL A 151 -2.19 -2.85 -9.38
N LEU A 152 -2.86 -3.31 -8.33
CA LEU A 152 -3.52 -4.60 -8.27
C LEU A 152 -5.02 -4.41 -8.02
N LYS A 153 -5.84 -4.95 -8.93
CA LYS A 153 -7.28 -5.05 -8.74
C LYS A 153 -7.64 -6.53 -8.68
N PRO A 154 -8.16 -7.06 -7.55
CA PRO A 154 -8.58 -8.45 -7.49
C PRO A 154 -9.52 -8.77 -8.64
N GLN A 155 -9.28 -9.88 -9.33
CA GLN A 155 -10.28 -10.42 -10.24
C GLN A 155 -11.38 -11.04 -9.39
N HIS A 156 -12.60 -10.52 -9.47
CA HIS A 156 -13.74 -11.25 -8.97
C HIS A 156 -13.93 -12.47 -9.88
N GLU A 157 -13.86 -13.67 -9.32
CA GLU A 157 -14.44 -14.83 -9.97
C GLU A 157 -15.95 -14.58 -9.98
N ASP A 158 -16.48 -14.16 -11.12
CA ASP A 158 -17.92 -14.21 -11.40
C ASP A 158 -18.33 -15.67 -11.15
N THR A 159 -18.94 -15.93 -9.99
CA THR A 159 -19.50 -17.22 -9.63
C THR A 159 -21.01 -17.15 -9.74
#